data_AF-A0A561WK64-F1
#
_entry.id   AF-A0A561WK64-F1
#
_cell.length_a   1.000
_cell.length_b   1.000
_cell.length_c   1.000
_cell.angle_alpha   90.00
_cell.angle_beta   90.00
_cell.angle_gamma   90.00
#
_symmetry.space_group_name_H-M   'P 1'
#
loop_
_entity.id
_entity.type
_entity.pdbx_description
1 polymer ?
#
loop_
_entity_poly.entity_id
_entity_poly.type
_entity_poly.pdbx_seq_one_letter_code
_entity_poly.pdbx_strand_id
1 'polypeptide(L)'
;MQWMYAVDPAYEGADEIPPYAIAGAYPVDADGTVGTEMIPNPDYRPSPRVLGLPAPANDVEAAIQNAATGHGDDHAVRTALLAGTVFVDPAAPGDDPEVRAWTSDRYLPVAGEDRDWRRLPVTRLAAGLGDRALLLNPGTDLEVRLPAAALV
;
A
#
# COMPACT_ATOMS: atom_id res chain seq x y z
N MET A 1 39.24 0.44 -2.54
CA MET A 1 38.12 1.32 -2.16
C MET A 1 36.92 0.45 -1.92
N GLN A 2 36.32 0.55 -0.74
CA GLN A 2 35.11 -0.17 -0.37
C GLN A 2 33.97 0.85 -0.24
N TRP A 3 32.73 0.38 -0.31
CA TRP A 3 31.53 1.20 -0.16
C TRP A 3 30.63 0.58 0.89
N MET A 4 29.97 1.42 1.68
CA MET A 4 28.87 1.02 2.55
C MET A 4 27.57 1.59 1.99
N TYR A 5 26.64 0.70 1.64
CA TYR A 5 25.37 1.09 1.06
C TYR A 5 24.34 1.44 2.15
N ALA A 6 23.66 2.57 1.97
CA ALA A 6 22.49 2.92 2.75
C ALA A 6 21.27 2.28 2.08
N VAL A 7 20.81 1.16 2.62
CA VAL A 7 19.65 0.41 2.10
C VAL A 7 18.38 0.90 2.78
N ASP A 8 17.28 1.01 2.02
CA ASP A 8 15.97 1.34 2.55
C ASP A 8 15.55 0.32 3.62
N PRO A 9 15.08 0.76 4.80
CA PRO A 9 14.67 -0.13 5.89
C PRO A 9 13.55 -1.13 5.53
N ALA A 10 12.79 -0.92 4.46
CA ALA A 10 11.81 -1.88 3.97
C ALA A 10 12.43 -3.17 3.41
N TYR A 11 13.74 -3.16 3.10
CA TYR A 11 14.48 -4.29 2.55
C TYR A 11 15.46 -4.90 3.57
N GLU A 12 15.32 -4.55 4.85
CA GLU A 12 16.13 -5.15 5.91
C GLU A 12 15.91 -6.67 5.96
N GLY A 13 16.99 -7.44 5.81
CA GLY A 13 16.95 -8.90 5.79
C GLY A 13 16.45 -9.53 4.49
N ALA A 14 16.21 -8.75 3.43
CA ALA A 14 15.90 -9.31 2.12
C ALA A 14 17.13 -9.97 1.48
N ASP A 15 16.91 -11.12 0.82
CA ASP A 15 17.97 -11.87 0.14
C ASP A 15 18.53 -11.10 -1.08
N GLU A 16 17.67 -10.35 -1.76
CA GLU A 16 18.02 -9.52 -2.91
C GLU A 16 17.52 -8.09 -2.71
N ILE A 17 18.42 -7.12 -2.86
CA ILE A 17 18.13 -5.70 -2.74
C ILE A 17 18.09 -5.11 -4.15
N PRO A 18 16.92 -4.65 -4.64
CA PRO A 18 16.85 -4.03 -5.94
C PRO A 18 17.60 -2.70 -5.95
N PRO A 19 18.19 -2.26 -7.07
CA PRO A 19 18.98 -1.03 -7.12
C PRO A 19 18.22 0.22 -6.65
N TYR A 20 16.91 0.30 -6.92
CA TYR A 20 16.08 1.42 -6.49
C TYR A 20 15.81 1.46 -4.98
N ALA A 21 16.12 0.40 -4.22
CA ALA A 21 15.99 0.36 -2.77
C ALA A 21 17.26 0.83 -2.03
N ILE A 22 18.29 1.23 -2.77
CA ILE A 22 19.53 1.76 -2.19
C ILE A 22 19.42 3.28 -2.22
N ALA A 23 19.44 3.94 -1.06
CA ALA A 23 19.38 5.40 -0.96
C ALA A 23 20.67 6.08 -1.43
N GLY A 24 21.80 5.38 -1.29
CA GLY A 24 23.11 5.88 -1.68
C GLY A 24 24.23 5.02 -1.11
N ALA A 25 25.45 5.53 -1.20
CA ALA A 25 26.62 4.87 -0.65
C ALA A 25 27.57 5.87 0.01
N TYR A 26 28.19 5.43 1.11
CA TYR A 26 29.29 6.12 1.78
C TYR A 26 30.61 5.48 1.32
N PRO A 27 31.62 6.29 0.93
CA PRO A 27 32.95 5.76 0.66
C PRO A 27 33.58 5.23 1.94
N VAL A 28 34.31 4.12 1.83
CA VAL A 28 35.07 3.52 2.94
C VAL A 28 36.55 3.48 2.57
N ASP A 29 37.35 4.14 3.40
CA ASP A 29 38.79 4.24 3.27
C ASP A 29 39.48 2.90 3.52
N ALA A 30 40.78 2.82 3.17
CA ALA A 30 41.55 1.58 3.27
C ALA A 30 41.72 1.06 4.71
N ASP A 31 41.59 1.95 5.70
CA ASP A 31 41.62 1.62 7.13
C ASP A 31 40.24 1.25 7.70
N GLY A 32 39.19 1.25 6.86
CA GLY A 32 37.81 0.97 7.25
C GLY A 32 37.02 2.20 7.74
N THR A 33 37.61 3.40 7.71
CA THR A 33 36.91 4.63 8.07
C THR A 33 35.82 4.95 7.05
N VAL A 34 34.61 5.22 7.54
CA VAL A 34 33.46 5.60 6.71
C VAL A 34 33.43 7.12 6.51
N GLY A 35 33.40 7.56 5.26
CA GLY A 35 33.22 8.97 4.93
C GLY A 35 31.86 9.51 5.39
N THR A 36 31.80 10.82 5.69
CA THR A 36 30.58 11.45 6.22
C THR A 36 29.58 11.86 5.14
N GLU A 37 30.04 12.03 3.89
CA GLU A 37 29.21 12.42 2.77
C GLU A 37 28.70 11.19 2.02
N MET A 38 27.38 11.10 1.90
CA MET A 38 26.73 10.06 1.10
C MET A 38 26.66 10.51 -0.35
N ILE A 39 27.03 9.63 -1.27
CA ILE A 39 26.70 9.81 -2.70
C ILE A 39 25.28 9.28 -2.89
N PRO A 40 24.29 10.15 -3.20
CA PRO A 40 22.90 9.72 -3.35
C PRO A 40 22.72 8.88 -4.63
N ASN A 41 21.85 7.88 -4.54
CA ASN A 41 21.41 7.14 -5.71
C ASN A 41 20.25 7.89 -6.39
N PRO A 42 20.40 8.35 -7.65
CA PRO A 42 19.33 9.06 -8.34
C PRO A 42 18.11 8.18 -8.65
N ASP A 43 18.27 6.86 -8.67
CA ASP A 43 17.19 5.91 -8.91
C ASP A 43 16.49 5.45 -7.62
N TYR A 44 16.88 6.01 -6.47
CA TYR A 44 16.28 5.67 -5.18
C TYR A 44 14.79 5.98 -5.14
N ARG A 45 14.00 4.98 -4.76
CA ARG A 45 12.58 5.09 -4.46
C ARG A 45 12.41 4.90 -2.95
N PRO A 46 12.07 5.95 -2.21
CA PRO A 46 11.80 5.84 -0.79
C PRO A 46 10.56 4.97 -0.54
N SER A 47 10.68 3.98 0.34
CA SER A 47 9.58 3.12 0.73
C SER A 47 8.48 3.89 1.48
N PRO A 48 7.26 3.33 1.61
CA PRO A 48 6.20 3.94 2.41
C PRO A 48 6.66 4.33 3.82
N ARG A 49 7.47 3.47 4.45
CA ARG A 49 8.02 3.70 5.78
C ARG A 49 8.94 4.93 5.82
N VAL A 50 9.82 5.09 4.83
CA VAL A 50 10.72 6.27 4.75
C VAL A 50 9.94 7.55 4.48
N LEU A 51 8.87 7.48 3.69
CA LEU A 51 7.96 8.59 3.45
C LEU A 51 7.05 8.93 4.64
N GLY A 52 7.11 8.15 5.73
CA GLY A 52 6.30 8.38 6.93
C GLY A 52 4.84 7.96 6.77
N LEU A 53 4.51 7.12 5.78
CA LEU A 53 3.17 6.57 5.67
C LEU A 53 2.87 5.70 6.92
N PRO A 54 1.61 5.69 7.39
CA PRO A 54 1.21 4.85 8.50
C PRO A 54 1.51 3.37 8.19
N ALA A 55 1.96 2.63 9.20
CA ALA A 55 2.09 1.18 9.08
C ALA A 55 0.76 0.58 8.60
N PRO A 56 0.78 -0.25 7.53
CA PRO A 56 -0.43 -0.83 6.97
C PRO A 56 -1.07 -1.76 8.00
N ALA A 57 -2.39 -1.68 8.14
CA ALA A 57 -3.14 -2.54 9.07
C ALA A 57 -3.39 -3.95 8.50
N ASN A 58 -3.18 -4.14 7.19
CA ASN A 58 -3.44 -5.38 6.47
C ASN A 58 -2.67 -5.39 5.13
N ASP A 59 -2.67 -6.55 4.47
CA ASP A 59 -1.96 -6.76 3.20
C ASP A 59 -2.49 -5.91 2.05
N VAL A 60 -3.78 -5.53 2.08
CA VAL A 60 -4.38 -4.64 1.07
C VAL A 60 -3.76 -3.25 1.15
N GLU A 61 -3.68 -2.68 2.36
CA GLU A 61 -3.03 -1.40 2.57
C GLU A 61 -1.54 -1.46 2.23
N ALA A 62 -0.85 -2.54 2.62
CA ALA A 62 0.55 -2.73 2.28
C ALA A 62 0.77 -2.74 0.76
N ALA A 63 -0.06 -3.48 0.02
CA ALA A 63 0.02 -3.55 -1.42
C ALA A 63 -0.27 -2.19 -2.10
N ILE A 64 -1.30 -1.46 -1.64
CA ILE A 64 -1.62 -0.12 -2.15
C ILE A 64 -0.46 0.85 -1.91
N GLN A 65 0.08 0.89 -0.70
CA GLN A 65 1.21 1.75 -0.37
C GLN A 65 2.46 1.41 -1.17
N ASN A 66 2.77 0.12 -1.35
CA ASN A 66 3.91 -0.33 -2.14
C ASN A 66 3.75 0.01 -3.63
N ALA A 67 2.56 -0.17 -4.21
CA ALA A 67 2.30 0.21 -5.59
C ALA A 67 2.44 1.73 -5.78
N ALA A 68 1.88 2.53 -4.87
CA ALA A 68 1.95 3.99 -4.91
C ALA A 68 3.38 4.54 -4.80
N THR A 69 4.29 3.81 -4.14
CA THR A 69 5.70 4.20 -3.97
C THR A 69 6.64 3.50 -4.96
N GLY A 70 6.11 2.66 -5.87
CA GLY A 70 6.90 1.98 -6.89
C GLY A 70 7.69 0.75 -6.40
N HIS A 71 7.28 0.18 -5.26
CA HIS A 71 7.78 -1.06 -4.67
C HIS A 71 6.87 -2.27 -4.93
N GLY A 72 5.75 -2.07 -5.62
CA GLY A 72 4.81 -3.10 -6.04
C GLY A 72 4.07 -2.67 -7.31
N ASP A 73 3.11 -3.47 -7.74
CA ASP A 73 2.31 -3.23 -8.94
C ASP A 73 0.81 -3.45 -8.70
N ASP A 74 0.01 -3.09 -9.72
CA ASP A 74 -1.45 -3.26 -9.68
C ASP A 74 -1.86 -4.73 -9.51
N HIS A 75 -1.03 -5.67 -9.97
CA HIS A 75 -1.28 -7.10 -9.79
C HIS A 75 -1.21 -7.50 -8.32
N ALA A 76 -0.20 -7.02 -7.58
CA ALA A 76 -0.06 -7.23 -6.15
C ALA A 76 -1.25 -6.63 -5.38
N VAL A 77 -1.68 -5.41 -5.74
CA VAL A 77 -2.88 -4.78 -5.15
C VAL A 77 -4.12 -5.63 -5.37
N ARG A 78 -4.38 -6.06 -6.61
CA ARG A 78 -5.52 -6.94 -6.92
C ARG A 78 -5.45 -8.26 -6.15
N THR A 79 -4.27 -8.87 -6.08
CA THR A 79 -4.06 -10.14 -5.39
C THR A 79 -4.36 -10.03 -3.90
N ALA A 80 -3.81 -8.99 -3.25
CA ALA A 80 -4.07 -8.72 -1.84
C ALA A 80 -5.55 -8.42 -1.59
N LEU A 81 -6.20 -7.66 -2.49
CA LEU A 81 -7.62 -7.38 -2.41
C LEU A 81 -8.45 -8.65 -2.47
N LEU A 82 -8.25 -9.51 -3.47
CA LEU A 82 -9.01 -10.74 -3.63
C LEU A 82 -8.80 -11.74 -2.48
N ALA A 83 -7.64 -11.71 -1.83
CA ALA A 83 -7.36 -12.49 -0.62
C ALA A 83 -7.95 -11.86 0.66
N GLY A 84 -8.28 -10.57 0.63
CA GLY A 84 -8.62 -9.76 1.79
C GLY A 84 -10.11 -9.66 2.11
N THR A 85 -10.37 -8.94 3.20
CA THR A 85 -11.72 -8.52 3.62
C THR A 85 -11.77 -7.02 3.78
N VAL A 86 -12.89 -6.42 3.42
CA VAL A 86 -13.15 -4.99 3.60
C VAL A 86 -14.40 -4.78 4.44
N PHE A 87 -14.51 -3.63 5.10
CA PHE A 87 -15.74 -3.16 5.71
C PHE A 87 -16.62 -2.51 4.65
N VAL A 88 -17.93 -2.75 4.72
CA VAL A 88 -18.95 -2.08 3.90
C VAL A 88 -20.09 -1.61 4.78
N ASP A 89 -20.81 -0.60 4.33
CA ASP A 89 -22.07 -0.20 4.94
C ASP A 89 -23.23 -1.03 4.35
N PRO A 90 -23.88 -1.91 5.12
CA PRO A 90 -25.02 -2.68 4.62
C PRO A 90 -26.26 -1.81 4.34
N ALA A 91 -26.33 -0.60 4.89
CA ALA A 91 -27.41 0.36 4.65
C ALA A 91 -27.12 1.29 3.46
N ALA A 92 -25.99 1.13 2.77
CA ALA A 92 -25.68 1.91 1.58
C ALA A 92 -26.74 1.73 0.47
N PRO A 93 -27.12 2.81 -0.23
CA PRO A 93 -28.05 2.73 -1.36
C PRO A 93 -27.56 1.76 -2.44
N GLY A 94 -28.46 0.89 -2.90
CA GLY A 94 -28.13 -0.13 -3.92
C GLY A 94 -27.90 0.43 -5.31
N ASP A 95 -28.35 1.66 -5.59
CA ASP A 95 -28.25 2.38 -6.86
C ASP A 95 -27.00 3.27 -6.96
N ASP A 96 -26.16 3.31 -5.93
CA ASP A 96 -24.87 4.01 -6.00
C ASP A 96 -24.03 3.40 -7.14
N PRO A 97 -23.53 4.20 -8.10
CA PRO A 97 -22.63 3.72 -9.15
C PRO A 97 -21.32 3.16 -8.60
N GLU A 98 -21.01 3.43 -7.33
CA GLU A 98 -19.81 2.99 -6.65
C GLU A 98 -20.14 2.30 -5.33
N VAL A 99 -19.56 1.13 -5.12
CA VAL A 99 -19.62 0.47 -3.82
C VAL A 99 -18.45 0.96 -3.00
N ARG A 100 -18.74 1.66 -1.90
CA ARG A 100 -17.72 2.14 -0.96
C ARG A 100 -17.33 1.05 0.02
N ALA A 101 -16.04 0.90 0.24
CA ALA A 101 -15.51 -0.04 1.21
C ALA A 101 -14.27 0.51 1.92
N TRP A 102 -13.95 -0.05 3.09
CA TRP A 102 -12.84 0.40 3.92
C TRP A 102 -11.93 -0.77 4.28
N THR A 103 -10.62 -0.58 4.18
CA THR A 103 -9.64 -1.64 4.39
C THR A 103 -9.43 -1.95 5.87
N SER A 104 -9.63 -0.97 6.75
CA SER A 104 -9.54 -1.12 8.20
C SER A 104 -10.46 -0.17 8.95
N ASP A 105 -10.62 -0.42 10.25
CA ASP A 105 -11.36 0.43 11.19
C ASP A 105 -10.81 1.87 11.23
N ARG A 106 -9.50 2.04 11.01
CA ARG A 106 -8.83 3.36 10.90
C ARG A 106 -9.50 4.28 9.89
N TYR A 107 -10.01 3.74 8.79
CA TYR A 107 -10.58 4.53 7.69
C TYR A 107 -12.11 4.64 7.76
N LEU A 108 -12.76 3.96 8.71
CA LEU A 108 -14.21 4.05 8.85
C LEU A 108 -14.64 5.50 9.13
N PRO A 109 -15.69 6.00 8.45
CA PRO A 109 -16.25 7.31 8.71
C PRO A 109 -16.67 7.45 10.18
N VAL A 110 -16.32 8.59 10.78
CA VAL A 110 -16.49 8.85 12.22
C VAL A 110 -17.96 9.08 12.64
N ALA A 111 -18.89 9.36 11.72
CA ALA A 111 -20.14 10.03 12.10
C ALA A 111 -21.41 9.15 12.12
N GLY A 112 -22.01 9.09 13.33
CA GLY A 112 -23.33 8.58 13.67
C GLY A 112 -23.25 7.27 14.45
N GLU A 113 -23.45 7.32 15.77
CA GLU A 113 -23.66 6.14 16.61
C GLU A 113 -24.67 5.22 15.88
N ASP A 114 -24.32 3.94 15.69
CA ASP A 114 -25.14 2.87 15.07
C ASP A 114 -24.96 2.52 13.57
N ARG A 115 -23.80 2.75 12.95
CA ARG A 115 -23.49 2.04 11.69
C ARG A 115 -23.00 0.61 11.95
N ASP A 116 -23.78 -0.37 11.48
CA ASP A 116 -23.43 -1.80 11.52
C ASP A 116 -22.45 -2.15 10.39
N TRP A 117 -21.20 -1.72 10.54
CA TRP A 117 -20.15 -1.99 9.56
C TRP A 117 -19.91 -3.49 9.40
N ARG A 118 -20.14 -4.00 8.19
CA ARG A 118 -19.99 -5.42 7.92
C ARG A 118 -18.65 -5.71 7.26
N ARG A 119 -17.89 -6.65 7.82
CA ARG A 119 -16.72 -7.23 7.13
C ARG A 119 -17.16 -8.26 6.10
N LEU A 120 -16.68 -8.11 4.87
CA LEU A 120 -16.94 -9.03 3.76
C LEU A 120 -15.64 -9.38 3.02
N PRO A 121 -15.46 -10.65 2.61
CA PRO A 121 -14.44 -11.01 1.63
C PRO A 121 -14.65 -10.22 0.33
N VAL A 122 -13.57 -9.69 -0.23
CA VAL A 122 -13.65 -8.92 -1.48
C VAL A 122 -14.18 -9.78 -2.63
N THR A 123 -13.86 -11.08 -2.67
CA THR A 123 -14.42 -12.01 -3.67
C THR A 123 -15.94 -12.09 -3.62
N ARG A 124 -16.54 -12.03 -2.42
CA ARG A 124 -17.99 -12.00 -2.26
C ARG A 124 -18.57 -10.66 -2.69
N LEU A 125 -17.86 -9.56 -2.43
CA LEU A 125 -18.25 -8.22 -2.86
C LEU A 125 -18.21 -8.11 -4.40
N ALA A 126 -17.13 -8.59 -5.02
CA ALA A 126 -16.90 -8.58 -6.46
C ALA A 126 -18.02 -9.29 -7.23
N ALA A 127 -18.49 -10.44 -6.73
CA ALA A 127 -19.62 -11.16 -7.32
C ALA A 127 -20.94 -10.35 -7.37
N GLY A 128 -21.08 -9.31 -6.54
CA GLY A 128 -22.26 -8.43 -6.47
C GLY A 128 -22.06 -7.02 -7.02
N LEU A 129 -20.88 -6.69 -7.56
CA LEU A 129 -20.60 -5.34 -8.08
C LEU A 129 -21.41 -5.04 -9.36
N GLY A 130 -21.60 -6.03 -10.23
CA GLY A 130 -22.07 -5.77 -11.59
C GLY A 130 -21.07 -4.88 -12.32
N ASP A 131 -21.54 -3.78 -12.90
CA ASP A 131 -20.69 -2.79 -13.59
C ASP A 131 -20.17 -1.66 -12.66
N ARG A 132 -20.53 -1.71 -11.37
CA ARG A 132 -20.18 -0.65 -10.40
C ARG A 132 -18.70 -0.69 -10.03
N ALA A 133 -18.10 0.47 -9.81
CA ALA A 133 -16.74 0.54 -9.31
C ALA A 133 -16.68 0.22 -7.80
N LEU A 134 -15.56 -0.30 -7.33
CA LEU A 134 -15.22 -0.38 -5.92
C LEU A 134 -14.38 0.85 -5.55
N LEU A 135 -14.84 1.64 -4.58
CA LEU A 135 -14.10 2.78 -4.05
C LEU A 135 -13.62 2.47 -2.63
N LEU A 136 -12.32 2.28 -2.48
CA LEU A 136 -11.66 1.98 -1.22
C LEU A 136 -11.28 3.26 -0.48
N ASN A 137 -11.46 3.26 0.84
CA ASN A 137 -11.10 4.34 1.76
C ASN A 137 -11.40 5.76 1.22
N PRO A 138 -12.66 6.06 0.83
CA PRO A 138 -13.00 7.33 0.20
C PRO A 138 -12.60 8.53 1.07
N GLY A 139 -12.01 9.55 0.45
CA GLY A 139 -11.57 10.80 1.09
C GLY A 139 -10.28 10.70 1.91
N THR A 140 -9.47 9.66 1.70
CA THR A 140 -8.22 9.42 2.44
C THR A 140 -7.02 9.32 1.50
N ASP A 141 -5.80 9.39 2.05
CA ASP A 141 -4.56 9.20 1.28
C ASP A 141 -4.39 7.77 0.72
N LEU A 142 -5.24 6.81 1.12
CA LEU A 142 -5.32 5.45 0.58
C LEU A 142 -6.57 5.25 -0.29
N GLU A 143 -7.17 6.32 -0.82
CA GLU A 143 -8.29 6.19 -1.74
C GLU A 143 -7.86 5.47 -3.02
N VAL A 144 -8.57 4.39 -3.37
CA VAL A 144 -8.34 3.64 -4.61
C VAL A 144 -9.68 3.32 -5.26
N ARG A 145 -9.79 3.62 -6.55
CA ARG A 145 -10.97 3.32 -7.34
C ARG A 145 -10.67 2.23 -8.36
N LEU A 146 -11.40 1.13 -8.29
CA LEU A 146 -11.22 -0.05 -9.14
C LEU A 146 -12.50 -0.34 -9.94
N PRO A 147 -12.42 -0.52 -11.26
CA PRO A 147 -13.57 -1.05 -12.00
C PRO A 147 -13.84 -2.50 -11.57
N ALA A 148 -15.10 -2.94 -11.57
CA ALA A 148 -15.45 -4.33 -11.26
C ALA A 148 -14.67 -5.35 -12.11
N ALA A 149 -14.40 -5.02 -13.37
CA ALA A 149 -13.61 -5.83 -14.30
C ALA A 149 -12.16 -6.09 -13.83
N ALA A 150 -11.64 -5.29 -12.90
CA ALA A 150 -10.32 -5.52 -12.30
C ALA A 150 -10.34 -6.56 -11.17
N LEU A 151 -11.52 -7.09 -10.78
CA LEU A 151 -11.69 -8.03 -9.67
C LEU A 151 -12.22 -9.40 -10.13
N VAL A 152 -12.27 -9.65 -11.44
CA VAL A 152 -12.74 -10.90 -12.08
C VAL A 152 -11.65 -11.59 -12.88
#